data_AF-A0A7S3S877-F1
#
_entry.id   AF-A0A7S3S877-F1
#
_cell.length_a   1.000
_cell.length_b   1.000
_cell.length_c   1.000
_cell.angle_alpha   90.00
_cell.angle_beta   90.00
_cell.angle_gamma   90.00
#
_symmetry.space_group_name_H-M   'P 1'
#
loop_
_entity.id
_entity.type
_entity.pdbx_description
1 polymer ?
#
loop_
_entity_poly.entity_id
_entity_poly.type
_entity_poly.pdbx_seq_one_letter_code
_entity_poly.pdbx_strand_id
1 'polypeptide(L)'
;MAYVYFFSLALLLKVLCALAGLTAAMWLWGSLLDQHEHDPARVRASMFLVVVLVATTELILVLSGVVAPWVLLVSLTANIWGSFDAVLRFPAAHEVESFFSIKQFVLLLIKTFAFLRGFESVKMHVMKAICVLIFNTWCLPVLYLMALPLDACENVHSNDE
;
A
#
# COMPACT_ATOMS: atom_id res chain seq x y z
N MET A 1 18.71 -32.09 11.51
CA MET A 1 18.28 -31.13 12.56
C MET A 1 18.88 -29.73 12.37
N ALA A 2 20.20 -29.56 12.19
CA ALA A 2 20.82 -28.23 12.00
C ALA A 2 20.20 -27.36 10.87
N TYR A 3 19.85 -27.96 9.73
CA TYR A 3 19.18 -27.27 8.62
C TYR A 3 17.82 -26.64 8.99
N VAL A 4 17.04 -27.29 9.86
CA VAL A 4 15.73 -26.78 10.29
C VAL A 4 15.91 -25.54 11.15
N TYR A 5 16.86 -25.55 12.08
CA TYR A 5 17.17 -24.39 12.93
C TYR A 5 17.68 -23.20 12.11
N PHE A 6 18.58 -23.44 11.14
CA PHE A 6 19.07 -22.39 10.26
C PHE A 6 17.95 -21.75 9.43
N PHE A 7 17.07 -22.57 8.85
CA PHE A 7 15.92 -22.10 8.09
C PHE A 7 14.98 -21.24 8.96
N SER A 8 14.65 -21.71 10.17
CA SER A 8 13.79 -20.98 11.10
C SER A 8 14.40 -19.66 11.56
N LEU A 9 15.71 -19.60 11.81
CA LEU A 9 16.39 -18.37 12.19
C LEU A 9 16.41 -17.34 11.05
N ALA A 10 16.72 -17.78 9.82
CA ALA A 10 16.71 -16.91 8.64
C ALA A 10 15.30 -16.37 8.35
N LEU A 11 14.27 -17.20 8.58
CA LEU A 11 12.88 -16.81 8.46
C LEU A 11 12.51 -15.75 9.50
N LEU A 12 12.84 -16.00 10.77
CA LEU A 12 12.61 -15.07 11.87
C LEU A 12 13.27 -13.72 11.60
N LEU A 13 14.53 -13.71 11.17
CA LEU A 13 15.26 -12.49 10.86
C LEU A 13 14.57 -11.68 9.76
N LYS A 14 14.11 -12.34 8.69
CA LYS A 14 13.36 -11.66 7.60
C LYS A 14 12.06 -11.05 8.10
N VAL A 15 11.33 -11.74 8.97
CA VAL A 15 10.10 -11.22 9.58
C VAL A 15 10.40 -10.01 10.46
N LEU A 16 11.43 -10.09 11.31
CA LEU A 16 11.85 -8.97 12.15
C LEU A 16 12.29 -7.75 11.31
N CYS A 17 13.06 -7.97 10.24
CA CYS A 17 13.43 -6.91 9.31
C CYS A 17 12.20 -6.30 8.61
N ALA A 18 11.24 -7.12 8.20
CA ALA A 18 10.00 -6.63 7.60
C ALA A 18 9.19 -5.79 8.61
N LEU A 19 9.02 -6.26 9.84
CA LEU A 19 8.32 -5.50 10.88
C LEU A 19 9.03 -4.19 11.20
N ALA A 20 10.35 -4.21 11.36
CA ALA A 20 11.15 -3.00 11.58
C ALA A 20 11.02 -2.01 10.42
N GLY A 21 11.03 -2.50 9.18
CA GLY A 21 10.80 -1.68 7.98
C GLY A 21 9.40 -1.06 7.96
N LEU A 22 8.38 -1.80 8.37
CA LEU A 22 7.01 -1.28 8.47
C LEU A 22 6.89 -0.21 9.55
N THR A 23 7.43 -0.46 10.73
CA THR A 23 7.47 0.53 11.82
C THR A 23 8.20 1.80 11.40
N ALA A 24 9.36 1.66 10.74
CA ALA A 24 10.10 2.80 10.22
C ALA A 24 9.31 3.58 9.17
N ALA A 25 8.64 2.89 8.24
CA ALA A 25 7.79 3.54 7.23
C ALA A 25 6.62 4.31 7.87
N MET A 26 5.94 3.71 8.84
CA MET A 26 4.84 4.37 9.57
C MET A 26 5.32 5.57 10.38
N TRP A 27 6.48 5.45 11.02
CA TRP A 27 7.09 6.55 11.78
C TRP A 27 7.53 7.71 10.87
N LEU A 28 8.18 7.40 9.74
CA LEU A 28 8.56 8.41 8.74
C LEU A 28 7.32 9.09 8.14
N TRP A 29 6.26 8.34 7.88
CA TRP A 29 5.00 8.89 7.41
C TRP A 29 4.37 9.82 8.43
N GLY A 30 4.24 9.40 9.69
CA GLY A 30 3.73 10.24 10.77
C GLY A 30 4.55 11.53 10.93
N SER A 31 5.88 11.42 10.97
CA SER A 31 6.76 12.59 11.03
C SER A 31 6.61 13.52 9.82
N LEU A 32 6.31 12.99 8.64
CA LEU A 32 6.05 13.81 7.44
C LEU A 32 4.72 14.54 7.54
N LEU A 33 3.68 13.87 8.04
CA LEU A 33 2.37 14.45 8.28
C LEU A 33 2.45 15.56 9.33
N ASP A 34 3.10 15.32 10.47
CA ASP A 34 3.28 16.31 11.54
C ASP A 34 3.99 17.59 11.03
N GLN A 35 4.92 17.45 10.07
CA GLN A 35 5.64 18.59 9.49
C GLN A 35 4.85 19.36 8.44
N HIS A 36 3.85 18.73 7.80
CA HIS A 36 3.18 19.24 6.61
C HIS A 36 1.66 19.14 6.68
N GLU A 37 1.08 19.05 7.88
CA GLU A 37 -0.37 18.94 8.09
C GLU A 37 -1.15 20.06 7.39
N HIS A 38 -0.57 21.27 7.33
CA HIS A 38 -1.16 22.43 6.67
C HIS A 38 -0.81 22.60 5.18
N ASP A 39 -0.03 21.67 4.59
CA ASP A 39 0.34 21.69 3.16
C ASP A 39 -0.13 20.40 2.45
N PRO A 40 -1.42 20.32 2.07
CA PRO A 40 -1.99 19.13 1.44
C PRO A 40 -1.35 18.81 0.09
N ALA A 41 -0.74 19.79 -0.59
CA ALA A 41 -0.06 19.56 -1.87
C ALA A 41 1.19 18.70 -1.71
N ARG A 42 1.96 18.92 -0.63
CA ARG A 42 3.15 18.09 -0.31
C ARG A 42 2.78 16.68 0.11
N VAL A 43 1.73 16.53 0.92
CA VAL A 43 1.23 15.21 1.33
C VAL A 43 0.76 14.44 0.08
N ARG A 44 0.00 15.10 -0.80
CA ARG A 44 -0.44 14.52 -2.08
C ARG A 44 0.73 14.11 -2.97
N ALA A 45 1.75 14.95 -3.12
CA ALA A 45 2.95 14.63 -3.89
C ALA A 45 3.70 13.41 -3.31
N SER A 46 3.77 13.31 -1.98
CA SER A 46 4.39 12.18 -1.28
C SER A 46 3.60 10.89 -1.51
N MET A 47 2.27 10.92 -1.42
CA MET A 47 1.44 9.76 -1.76
C MET A 47 1.62 9.34 -3.23
N PHE A 48 1.69 10.31 -4.15
CA PHE A 48 1.95 10.02 -5.57
C PHE A 48 3.30 9.33 -5.79
N LEU A 49 4.35 9.77 -5.09
CA LEU A 49 5.65 9.11 -5.10
C LEU A 49 5.53 7.65 -4.61
N VAL A 50 4.77 7.40 -3.54
CA VAL A 50 4.52 6.03 -3.05
C VAL A 50 3.81 5.18 -4.10
N VAL A 51 2.80 5.71 -4.81
CA VAL A 51 2.13 5.00 -5.92
C VAL A 51 3.13 4.60 -7.01
N VAL A 52 4.03 5.52 -7.40
CA VAL A 52 5.06 5.25 -8.42
C VAL A 52 6.04 4.17 -7.95
N LEU A 53 6.50 4.24 -6.70
CA LEU A 53 7.38 3.23 -6.09
C LEU A 53 6.71 1.86 -6.03
N VAL A 54 5.41 1.81 -5.69
CA VAL A 54 4.59 0.59 -5.68
C VAL A 54 4.52 0.00 -7.09
N ALA A 55 4.14 0.78 -8.11
CA ALA A 55 4.07 0.31 -9.49
C ALA A 55 5.43 -0.16 -10.04
N THR A 56 6.51 0.53 -9.68
CA THR A 56 7.88 0.14 -10.05
C THR A 56 8.26 -1.21 -9.41
N THR A 57 7.90 -1.42 -8.14
CA THR A 57 8.13 -2.68 -7.44
C THR A 57 7.36 -3.84 -8.09
N GLU A 58 6.11 -3.59 -8.49
CA GLU A 58 5.29 -4.59 -9.19
C GLU A 58 5.89 -4.98 -10.54
N LEU A 59 6.39 -4.01 -11.30
CA LEU A 59 7.10 -4.27 -12.55
C LEU A 59 8.34 -5.13 -12.31
N ILE A 60 9.15 -4.81 -11.31
CA ILE A 60 10.34 -5.60 -10.93
C ILE A 60 9.97 -7.04 -10.56
N LEU A 61 8.86 -7.25 -9.84
CA LEU A 61 8.38 -8.59 -9.48
C LEU A 61 8.00 -9.42 -10.72
N VAL A 62 7.41 -8.81 -11.74
CA VAL A 62 7.12 -9.49 -13.00
C VAL A 62 8.38 -9.74 -13.82
N LEU A 63 9.26 -8.74 -13.94
CA LEU A 63 10.52 -8.89 -14.69
C LEU A 63 11.46 -9.93 -14.08
N SER A 64 11.38 -10.17 -12.76
CA SER A 64 12.13 -11.22 -12.07
C SER A 64 11.47 -12.60 -12.09
N GLY A 65 10.31 -12.74 -12.76
CA GLY A 65 9.57 -14.01 -12.83
C GLY A 65 8.99 -14.47 -11.49
N VAL A 66 8.84 -13.57 -10.51
CA VAL A 66 8.27 -13.90 -9.20
C VAL A 66 6.74 -13.95 -9.26
N VAL A 67 6.15 -13.11 -10.12
CA VAL A 67 4.71 -12.96 -10.30
C VAL A 67 4.37 -13.00 -11.79
N ALA A 68 3.25 -13.65 -12.13
CA ALA A 68 2.77 -13.75 -13.50
C ALA A 68 2.43 -12.36 -14.11
N PRO A 69 2.69 -12.12 -15.40
CA PRO A 69 2.50 -10.80 -16.03
C PRO A 69 1.08 -10.24 -15.97
N TRP A 70 0.05 -11.09 -15.95
CA TRP A 70 -1.34 -10.64 -15.87
C TRP A 70 -1.66 -9.93 -14.54
N VAL A 71 -0.93 -10.24 -13.46
CA VAL A 71 -1.08 -9.55 -12.17
C VAL A 71 -0.67 -8.10 -12.29
N LEU A 72 0.36 -7.79 -13.07
CA LEU A 72 0.77 -6.40 -13.31
C LEU A 72 -0.34 -5.61 -13.99
N LEU A 73 -1.04 -6.19 -14.97
CA LEU A 73 -2.17 -5.51 -15.62
C LEU A 73 -3.30 -5.20 -14.63
N VAL A 74 -3.69 -6.18 -13.82
CA VAL A 74 -4.73 -6.00 -12.78
C VAL A 74 -4.29 -4.96 -11.76
N SER A 75 -3.02 -5.03 -11.34
CA SER A 75 -2.46 -4.16 -10.32
C SER A 75 -2.31 -2.72 -10.80
N LEU A 76 -1.84 -2.49 -12.04
CA LEU A 76 -1.79 -1.17 -12.65
C LEU A 76 -3.19 -0.58 -12.80
N THR A 77 -4.18 -1.39 -13.19
CA THR A 77 -5.58 -0.95 -13.26
C THR A 77 -6.10 -0.54 -11.89
N ALA A 78 -5.83 -1.32 -10.84
CA ALA A 78 -6.20 -0.99 -9.46
C ALA A 78 -5.46 0.25 -8.94
N ASN A 79 -4.20 0.44 -9.30
CA ASN A 79 -3.41 1.61 -8.88
C ASN A 79 -3.90 2.89 -9.59
N ILE A 80 -4.22 2.83 -10.89
CA ILE A 80 -4.72 3.99 -11.66
C ILE A 80 -6.15 4.34 -11.25
N TRP A 81 -7.05 3.35 -11.14
CA TRP A 81 -8.46 3.60 -10.84
C TRP A 81 -8.73 3.81 -9.34
N GLY A 82 -7.90 3.19 -8.49
CA GLY A 82 -8.01 3.21 -7.04
C GLY A 82 -7.07 4.23 -6.42
N SER A 83 -5.79 3.88 -6.28
CA SER A 83 -4.80 4.68 -5.53
C SER A 83 -4.60 6.08 -6.10
N PHE A 84 -4.47 6.22 -7.42
CA PHE A 84 -4.30 7.52 -8.06
C PHE A 84 -5.55 8.41 -7.93
N ASP A 85 -6.75 7.85 -8.13
CA ASP A 85 -8.01 8.56 -7.87
C ASP A 85 -8.15 8.98 -6.41
N ALA A 86 -7.71 8.16 -5.45
CA ALA A 86 -7.69 8.51 -4.04
C ALA A 86 -6.75 9.69 -3.77
N VAL A 87 -5.52 9.67 -4.31
CA VAL A 87 -4.55 10.76 -4.17
C VAL A 87 -5.09 12.07 -4.77
N LEU A 88 -5.80 12.01 -5.90
CA LEU A 88 -6.40 13.21 -6.50
C LEU A 88 -7.53 13.82 -5.66
N ARG A 89 -8.26 13.01 -4.90
CA ARG A 89 -9.37 13.44 -4.04
C ARG A 89 -8.92 13.91 -2.65
N PHE A 90 -7.73 13.53 -2.21
CA PHE A 90 -7.14 14.04 -0.96
C PHE A 90 -7.08 15.57 -0.95
N PRO A 91 -7.46 16.28 0.14
CA PRO A 91 -7.72 15.79 1.49
C PRO A 91 -9.20 15.53 1.82
N ALA A 92 -10.08 15.35 0.83
CA ALA A 92 -11.50 15.15 1.11
C ALA A 92 -11.75 13.84 1.89
N ALA A 93 -12.26 13.97 3.11
CA ALA A 93 -12.81 12.85 3.85
C ALA A 93 -14.09 12.37 3.15
N HIS A 94 -14.14 11.08 2.84
CA HIS A 94 -15.33 10.45 2.26
C HIS A 94 -15.96 9.52 3.30
N GLU A 95 -17.29 9.48 3.33
CA GLU A 95 -18.01 8.53 4.18
C GLU A 95 -17.65 7.09 3.80
N VAL A 96 -17.64 6.20 4.80
CA VAL A 96 -17.32 4.77 4.61
C VAL A 96 -18.32 4.09 3.68
N GLU A 97 -19.57 4.57 3.65
CA GLU A 97 -20.66 4.06 2.80
C GLU A 97 -20.66 4.66 1.40
N SER A 98 -19.77 5.62 1.11
CA SER A 98 -19.69 6.25 -0.21
C SER A 98 -19.30 5.23 -1.28
N PHE A 99 -19.79 5.45 -2.50
CA PHE A 99 -19.40 4.67 -3.69
C PHE A 99 -17.86 4.62 -3.85
N PHE A 100 -17.17 5.69 -3.47
CA PHE A 100 -15.72 5.76 -3.50
C PHE A 100 -15.08 4.72 -2.55
N SER A 101 -15.49 4.67 -1.29
CA SER A 101 -14.97 3.74 -0.29
C SER A 101 -15.19 2.28 -0.68
N ILE A 102 -16.40 1.94 -1.16
CA ILE A 102 -16.73 0.60 -1.65
C ILE A 102 -15.84 0.24 -2.85
N LYS A 103 -15.66 1.17 -3.80
CA LYS A 103 -14.80 0.98 -4.97
C LYS A 103 -13.35 0.71 -4.56
N GLN A 104 -12.79 1.50 -3.64
CA GLN A 104 -11.42 1.30 -3.15
C GLN A 104 -11.26 -0.08 -2.49
N PHE A 105 -12.22 -0.48 -1.67
CA PHE A 105 -12.21 -1.78 -1.01
C PHE A 105 -12.27 -2.94 -2.02
N VAL A 106 -13.16 -2.86 -3.02
CA VAL A 106 -13.27 -3.87 -4.08
C VAL A 106 -11.96 -3.97 -4.89
N LEU A 107 -11.36 -2.84 -5.28
CA LEU A 107 -10.08 -2.84 -5.99
C LEU A 107 -8.94 -3.44 -5.14
N LEU A 108 -8.92 -3.14 -3.85
CA LEU A 108 -7.96 -3.72 -2.90
C LEU A 108 -8.11 -5.24 -2.79
N LEU A 109 -9.34 -5.75 -2.73
CA LEU A 109 -9.62 -7.19 -2.72
C LEU A 109 -9.22 -7.87 -4.02
N ILE A 110 -9.55 -7.26 -5.17
CA ILE A 110 -9.16 -7.77 -6.49
C ILE A 110 -7.63 -7.85 -6.60
N LYS A 111 -6.92 -6.78 -6.22
CA LYS A 111 -5.45 -6.75 -6.21
C LYS A 111 -4.86 -7.80 -5.28
N THR A 112 -5.40 -7.94 -4.07
CA THR A 112 -4.98 -8.97 -3.10
C THR A 112 -5.14 -10.38 -3.68
N PHE A 113 -6.29 -10.69 -4.27
CA PHE A 113 -6.56 -11.99 -4.88
C PHE A 113 -5.67 -12.24 -6.11
N ALA A 114 -5.43 -11.21 -6.93
CA ALA A 114 -4.54 -11.30 -8.08
C ALA A 114 -3.13 -11.70 -7.66
N PHE A 115 -2.55 -11.05 -6.64
CA PHE A 115 -1.25 -11.45 -6.11
C PHE A 115 -1.27 -12.87 -5.54
N LEU A 116 -2.25 -13.23 -4.71
CA LEU A 116 -2.34 -14.57 -4.14
C LEU A 116 -2.37 -15.68 -5.21
N ARG A 117 -3.02 -15.43 -6.35
CA ARG A 117 -3.13 -16.38 -7.46
C ARG A 117 -1.96 -16.35 -8.43
N GLY A 118 -1.32 -15.20 -8.63
CA GLY A 118 -0.31 -15.04 -9.66
C GLY A 118 1.14 -15.26 -9.21
N PHE A 119 1.40 -15.60 -7.95
CA PHE A 119 2.73 -16.05 -7.53
C PHE A 119 3.06 -17.42 -8.14
N GLU A 120 4.05 -17.48 -9.04
CA GLU A 120 4.40 -18.71 -9.77
C GLU A 120 5.04 -19.80 -8.88
N SER A 121 5.47 -19.45 -7.66
CA SER A 121 6.06 -20.40 -6.70
C SER A 121 5.86 -19.97 -5.24
N VAL A 122 4.60 -19.96 -4.78
CA VAL A 122 4.25 -19.52 -3.41
C VAL A 122 5.07 -20.23 -2.34
N LYS A 123 5.25 -21.56 -2.43
CA LYS A 123 5.97 -22.35 -1.41
C LYS A 123 7.43 -21.92 -1.23
N MET A 124 8.09 -21.48 -2.31
CA MET A 124 9.49 -21.03 -2.28
C MET A 124 9.61 -19.56 -1.87
N HIS A 125 8.52 -18.79 -1.94
CA HIS A 125 8.53 -17.34 -1.83
C HIS A 125 7.49 -16.80 -0.84
N VAL A 126 7.05 -17.61 0.14
CA VAL A 126 6.02 -17.24 1.12
C VAL A 126 6.30 -15.87 1.76
N MET A 127 7.53 -15.63 2.21
CA MET A 127 7.88 -14.35 2.83
C MET A 127 7.86 -13.18 1.85
N LYS A 128 8.26 -13.38 0.58
CA LYS A 128 8.13 -12.35 -0.44
C LYS A 128 6.67 -12.04 -0.70
N ALA A 129 5.82 -13.07 -0.77
CA ALA A 129 4.37 -12.90 -0.94
C ALA A 129 3.74 -12.12 0.22
N ILE A 130 4.09 -12.45 1.47
CA ILE A 130 3.62 -11.71 2.65
C ILE A 130 4.10 -10.25 2.60
N CYS A 131 5.38 -10.02 2.31
CA CYS A 131 5.92 -8.65 2.22
C CYS A 131 5.24 -7.85 1.10
N VAL A 132 5.03 -8.45 -0.07
CA VAL A 132 4.33 -7.79 -1.18
C VAL A 132 2.89 -7.46 -0.78
N LEU A 133 2.16 -8.38 -0.16
CA LEU A 133 0.80 -8.07 0.31
C LEU A 133 0.81 -6.92 1.32
N ILE A 134 1.62 -6.99 2.38
CA ILE A 134 1.65 -5.96 3.42
C ILE A 134 2.11 -4.61 2.86
N PHE A 135 3.27 -4.56 2.21
CA PHE A 135 3.89 -3.30 1.80
C PHE A 135 3.34 -2.73 0.49
N ASN A 136 3.04 -3.58 -0.50
CA ASN A 136 2.66 -3.12 -1.83
C ASN A 136 1.13 -2.99 -1.97
N THR A 137 0.36 -3.85 -1.29
CA THR A 137 -1.11 -3.86 -1.40
C THR A 137 -1.77 -3.09 -0.26
N TRP A 138 -1.39 -3.34 1.00
CA TRP A 138 -2.11 -2.81 2.17
C TRP A 138 -1.52 -1.53 2.77
N CYS A 139 -0.22 -1.26 2.58
CA CYS A 139 0.43 -0.08 3.14
C CYS A 139 -0.21 1.22 2.64
N LEU A 140 -0.47 1.35 1.34
CA LEU A 140 -0.98 2.59 0.77
C LEU A 140 -2.37 3.00 1.30
N PRO A 141 -3.37 2.10 1.38
CA PRO A 141 -4.61 2.38 2.08
C PRO A 141 -4.42 2.85 3.53
N VAL A 142 -3.50 2.22 4.28
CA VAL A 142 -3.21 2.62 5.66
C VAL A 142 -2.59 4.01 5.72
N LEU A 143 -1.62 4.31 4.86
CA LEU A 143 -1.01 5.64 4.77
C LEU A 143 -2.05 6.71 4.41
N TYR A 144 -2.96 6.39 3.50
CA TYR A 144 -4.08 7.27 3.15
C TYR A 144 -4.98 7.55 4.35
N LEU A 145 -5.40 6.50 5.07
CA LEU A 145 -6.23 6.64 6.27
C LEU A 145 -5.55 7.46 7.37
N MET A 146 -4.24 7.26 7.57
CA MET A 146 -3.46 8.03 8.54
C MET A 146 -3.34 9.52 8.19
N ALA A 147 -3.43 9.86 6.91
CA ALA A 147 -3.31 11.23 6.43
C ALA A 147 -4.64 11.99 6.40
N LEU A 148 -5.77 11.31 6.62
CA LEU A 148 -7.07 11.98 6.65
C LEU A 148 -7.14 12.93 7.85
N PRO A 149 -7.65 14.16 7.66
CA PRO A 149 -7.83 15.10 8.75
C PRO A 149 -8.82 14.53 9.77
N LEU A 150 -8.46 14.56 11.06
CA LEU A 150 -9.31 14.10 12.15
C LEU A 150 -10.31 15.16 12.60
N ASP A 151 -9.94 16.44 12.46
CA ASP A 151 -10.77 17.56 12.88
C ASP A 151 -11.70 18.03 11.77
N ALA A 152 -13.01 18.05 12.06
CA ALA A 152 -14.02 18.54 11.13
C ALA A 152 -13.79 20.00 10.71
N CYS A 153 -13.15 20.80 11.58
CA CYS A 153 -12.81 22.19 11.29
C CYS A 153 -11.74 22.35 10.20
N GLU A 154 -10.92 21.33 9.97
CA GLU A 154 -9.90 21.32 8.90
C GLU A 154 -10.48 20.89 7.56
N ASN A 155 -11.70 20.34 7.55
CA ASN A 155 -12.44 20.01 6.34
C ASN A 155 -13.11 21.28 5.77
N VAL A 156 -12.31 22.15 5.15
CA VAL A 156 -12.77 23.42 4.56
C VAL A 156 -13.84 23.23 3.46
N HIS A 157 -14.05 21.99 2.97
CA HIS A 157 -15.01 21.66 1.92
C HIS A 157 -16.39 21.18 2.38
N SER A 158 -16.68 21.06 3.69
CA SER A 158 -17.99 20.51 4.13
C SER A 158 -19.16 21.51 4.13
N ASN A 159 -18.95 22.79 3.79
CA ASN A 159 -19.96 23.83 4.02
C ASN A 159 -20.54 24.47 2.74
N ASP A 160 -20.19 23.97 1.55
CA ASP A 160 -20.65 24.54 0.26
C ASP A 160 -21.67 23.66 -0.50
N GLU A 161 -22.21 22.60 0.10
CA GLU A 161 -23.31 21.79 -0.46
C GLU A 161 -24.60 21.84 0.37
#